data_AF-A0A0Q7PCT1-F1
#
_entry.id   AF-A0A0Q7PCT1-F1
#
_cell.length_a   1.000
_cell.length_b   1.000
_cell.length_c   1.000
_cell.angle_alpha   90.00
_cell.angle_beta   90.00
_cell.angle_gamma   90.00
#
_symmetry.space_group_name_H-M   'P 1'
#
loop_
_entity.id
_entity.type
_entity.pdbx_description
1 polymer ?
#
loop_
_entity_poly.entity_id
_entity_poly.type
_entity_poly.pdbx_seq_one_letter_code
_entity_poly.pdbx_strand_id
1 'polypeptide(L)'
;MLTQYWQSLSPALRRYYRISMLPCVVFAATAVAHEWISREAGAPVALRGAFAVLPALVMAWMFALYLRFLRDCDELERRIELGALAWSAGITMLGLLAGLFLLDAGLLELPAKQALAGLGVLLFGGYALVRAVLHRRYA
;
A
#
# COMPACT_ATOMS: atom_id res chain seq x y z
N MET A 1 24.53 -12.24 -4.90
CA MET A 1 23.18 -12.61 -4.38
C MET A 1 22.08 -11.71 -4.96
N LEU A 2 22.14 -10.37 -4.83
CA LEU A 2 21.10 -9.46 -5.38
C LEU A 2 20.92 -9.54 -6.91
N THR A 3 22.02 -9.66 -7.66
CA THR A 3 22.00 -9.82 -9.13
C THR A 3 21.34 -11.11 -9.59
N GLN A 4 21.52 -12.20 -8.84
CA GLN A 4 20.94 -13.51 -9.12
C GLN A 4 19.42 -13.52 -8.86
N TYR A 5 18.98 -12.88 -7.77
CA TYR A 5 17.55 -12.67 -7.49
C TYR A 5 16.88 -11.82 -8.59
N TRP A 6 17.52 -10.76 -9.05
CA TRP A 6 16.97 -9.91 -10.12
C TRP A 6 16.79 -10.67 -11.44
N GLN A 7 17.71 -11.60 -11.72
CA GLN A 7 17.65 -12.45 -12.90
C GLN A 7 16.55 -13.51 -12.81
N SER A 8 16.19 -13.99 -11.61
CA SER A 8 15.10 -14.95 -11.41
C SER A 8 13.69 -14.34 -11.47
N LEU A 9 13.55 -13.01 -11.48
CA LEU A 9 12.24 -12.35 -11.59
C LEU A 9 11.68 -12.45 -13.01
N SER A 10 10.36 -12.57 -13.12
CA SER A 10 9.65 -12.48 -14.40
C SER A 10 9.93 -11.12 -15.09
N PRO A 11 9.95 -11.07 -16.43
CA PRO A 11 10.18 -9.82 -17.15
C PRO A 11 9.19 -8.70 -16.78
N ALA A 12 7.92 -9.07 -16.56
CA ALA A 12 6.86 -8.17 -16.13
C ALA A 12 7.17 -7.56 -14.75
N LEU A 13 7.56 -8.39 -13.78
CA LEU A 13 7.88 -7.94 -12.42
C LEU A 13 9.13 -7.05 -12.39
N ARG A 14 10.13 -7.41 -13.18
CA ARG A 14 11.35 -6.60 -13.35
C ARG A 14 11.03 -5.20 -13.88
N ARG A 15 10.19 -5.12 -14.91
CA ARG A 15 9.72 -3.85 -15.50
C ARG A 15 8.93 -3.04 -14.48
N TYR A 16 8.03 -3.69 -13.74
CA TYR A 16 7.25 -3.05 -12.69
C TYR A 16 8.14 -2.42 -11.61
N TYR A 17 9.10 -3.17 -11.07
CA TYR A 17 10.03 -2.63 -10.06
C TYR A 17 10.84 -1.46 -10.59
N ARG A 18 11.37 -1.55 -11.81
CA ARG A 18 12.14 -0.46 -12.42
C ARG A 18 11.30 0.82 -12.58
N ILE A 19 10.08 0.70 -13.09
CA ILE A 19 9.20 1.88 -13.31
C ILE A 19 8.69 2.42 -11.97
N SER A 20 8.51 1.56 -10.96
CA SER A 20 8.03 1.95 -9.63
C SER A 20 9.09 2.67 -8.78
N MET A 21 10.38 2.63 -9.16
CA MET A 21 11.43 3.35 -8.44
C MET A 21 11.13 4.85 -8.33
N LEU A 22 10.65 5.47 -9.42
CA LEU A 22 10.33 6.90 -9.44
C LEU A 22 9.19 7.25 -8.46
N PRO A 23 8.00 6.62 -8.53
CA PRO A 23 6.95 6.80 -7.53
C PRO A 23 7.42 6.56 -6.09
N CYS A 24 8.30 5.59 -5.83
CA CYS A 24 8.84 5.37 -4.49
C CYS A 24 9.65 6.57 -3.99
N VAL A 25 10.54 7.12 -4.83
CA VAL A 25 11.32 8.32 -4.48
C VAL A 25 10.40 9.52 -4.30
N VAL A 26 9.43 9.71 -5.19
CA VAL A 26 8.47 10.81 -5.09
C VAL A 26 7.61 10.65 -3.82
N PHE A 27 7.19 9.44 -3.48
CA PHE A 27 6.41 9.18 -2.26
C PHE A 27 7.22 9.58 -1.03
N ALA A 28 8.46 9.10 -0.92
CA ALA A 28 9.35 9.47 0.18
C ALA A 28 9.56 10.99 0.27
N ALA A 29 9.82 11.66 -0.86
CA ALA A 29 9.97 13.10 -0.91
C ALA A 29 8.71 13.84 -0.45
N THR A 30 7.52 13.42 -0.89
CA THR A 30 6.25 14.02 -0.47
C THR A 30 5.92 13.77 1.00
N ALA A 31 6.28 12.61 1.54
CA ALA A 31 6.10 12.30 2.96
C ALA A 31 7.01 13.17 3.84
N VAL A 32 8.29 13.33 3.46
CA VAL A 32 9.23 14.22 4.15
C VAL A 32 8.78 15.68 4.04
N ALA A 33 8.33 16.11 2.86
CA ALA A 33 7.83 17.47 2.65
C ALA A 33 6.57 17.75 3.49
N HIS A 34 5.66 16.78 3.61
CA HIS A 34 4.51 16.87 4.50
C HIS A 34 4.94 17.03 5.95
N GLU A 35 5.89 16.22 6.43
CA GLU A 35 6.40 16.32 7.79
C GLU A 35 7.03 17.69 8.06
N TRP A 36 7.82 18.21 7.11
CA TRP A 36 8.43 19.53 7.21
C TRP A 36 7.40 20.66 7.27
N ILE A 37 6.46 20.71 6.31
CA ILE A 37 5.35 21.70 6.29
C ILE A 37 4.44 21.58 7.51
N SER A 38 4.28 20.38 8.06
CA SER A 38 3.46 20.17 9.26
C SER A 38 4.06 20.80 10.52
N ARG A 39 5.38 21.04 10.56
CA ARG A 39 6.10 21.64 11.68
C ARG A 39 6.29 23.16 11.55
N GLU A 40 6.15 23.70 10.33
CA GLU A 40 6.32 25.12 10.07
C GLU A 40 5.22 25.95 10.74
N ALA A 41 5.63 26.86 11.64
CA ALA A 41 4.70 27.76 12.32
C ALA A 41 4.22 28.85 11.34
N GLY A 42 2.92 28.94 11.10
CA GLY A 42 2.33 29.94 10.20
C GLY A 42 2.04 29.45 8.79
N ALA A 43 2.32 28.17 8.46
CA ALA A 43 1.90 27.60 7.18
C ALA A 43 0.35 27.62 7.05
N PRO A 44 -0.20 28.16 5.93
CA PRO A 44 -1.64 28.18 5.71
C PRO A 44 -2.26 26.78 5.78
N VAL A 45 -3.48 26.67 6.33
CA VAL A 45 -4.19 25.38 6.45
C VAL A 45 -4.35 24.68 5.10
N ALA A 46 -4.66 25.44 4.04
CA ALA A 46 -4.77 24.91 2.69
C ALA A 46 -3.46 24.26 2.19
N LEU A 47 -2.31 24.87 2.50
CA LEU A 47 -1.00 24.33 2.13
C LEU A 47 -0.72 23.03 2.88
N ARG A 48 -0.95 23.00 4.21
CA ARG A 48 -0.79 21.79 5.03
C ARG A 48 -1.68 20.65 4.55
N GLY A 49 -2.93 20.96 4.20
CA GLY A 49 -3.88 20.02 3.62
C GLY A 49 -3.41 19.44 2.28
N ALA A 50 -2.94 20.30 1.37
CA ALA A 50 -2.41 19.85 0.07
C ALA A 50 -1.23 18.88 0.24
N PHE A 51 -0.28 19.20 1.10
CA PHE A 51 0.86 18.32 1.37
C PHE A 51 0.47 17.04 2.12
N ALA A 52 -0.61 17.04 2.92
CA ALA A 52 -1.11 15.84 3.57
C ALA A 52 -1.71 14.82 2.58
N VAL A 53 -2.29 15.30 1.47
CA VAL A 53 -2.92 14.44 0.45
C VAL A 53 -1.91 13.96 -0.60
N LEU A 54 -0.81 14.70 -0.80
CA LEU A 54 0.18 14.44 -1.85
C LEU A 54 0.76 13.00 -1.82
N PRO A 55 1.18 12.43 -0.66
CA PRO A 55 1.67 11.05 -0.61
C PRO A 55 0.62 10.03 -1.05
N ALA A 56 -0.67 10.28 -0.77
CA ALA A 56 -1.76 9.41 -1.21
C ALA A 56 -1.95 9.45 -2.74
N LEU A 57 -1.76 10.61 -3.38
CA LEU A 57 -1.78 10.72 -4.84
C LEU A 57 -0.63 9.95 -5.49
N VAL A 58 0.55 10.00 -4.89
CA VAL A 58 1.70 9.21 -5.36
C VAL A 58 1.45 7.71 -5.18
N MET A 59 0.82 7.31 -4.08
CA MET A 59 0.39 5.94 -3.85
C MET A 59 -0.64 5.49 -4.90
N ALA A 60 -1.58 6.34 -5.29
CA ALA A 60 -2.53 6.06 -6.37
C ALA A 60 -1.83 5.87 -7.73
N TRP A 61 -0.79 6.66 -8.01
CA TRP A 61 0.05 6.44 -9.19
C TRP A 61 0.77 5.09 -9.14
N MET A 62 1.35 4.72 -8.00
CA MET A 62 1.97 3.40 -7.81
C MET A 62 0.96 2.27 -7.99
N PHE A 63 -0.27 2.43 -7.49
CA PHE A 63 -1.35 1.48 -7.71
C PHE A 63 -1.72 1.36 -9.19
N ALA A 64 -1.77 2.47 -9.94
CA ALA A 64 -2.00 2.42 -11.39
C ALA A 64 -0.90 1.65 -12.14
N LEU A 65 0.36 1.77 -11.70
CA LEU A 65 1.46 0.95 -12.24
C LEU A 65 1.32 -0.52 -11.88
N TYR A 66 0.86 -0.83 -10.66
CA TYR A 66 0.55 -2.20 -10.26
C TYR A 66 -0.57 -2.80 -11.13
N LEU A 67 -1.63 -2.06 -11.41
CA LEU A 67 -2.69 -2.52 -12.32
C LEU A 67 -2.19 -2.74 -13.75
N ARG A 68 -1.22 -1.95 -14.22
CA ARG A 68 -0.54 -2.20 -15.51
C ARG A 68 0.31 -3.47 -15.45
N PHE A 69 1.03 -3.68 -14.36
CA PHE A 69 1.77 -4.92 -14.13
C PHE A 69 0.87 -6.16 -14.17
N LEU A 70 -0.29 -6.13 -13.52
CA LEU A 70 -1.26 -7.24 -13.57
C LEU A 70 -1.71 -7.60 -14.98
N ARG A 71 -1.74 -6.64 -15.91
CA ARG A 71 -2.09 -6.89 -17.32
C ARG A 71 -0.95 -7.54 -18.10
N ASP A 72 0.28 -7.32 -17.68
CA ASP A 72 1.51 -7.88 -18.28
C ASP A 72 1.85 -9.27 -17.70
N CYS A 73 1.20 -9.69 -16.60
CA CYS A 73 1.37 -11.01 -15.98
C CYS A 73 0.69 -12.14 -16.78
N ASP A 74 1.21 -13.35 -16.60
CA ASP A 74 0.50 -14.55 -17.03
C ASP A 74 -0.79 -14.76 -16.21
N GLU A 75 -1.66 -15.67 -16.68
CA GLU A 75 -2.97 -15.90 -16.05
C GLU A 75 -2.87 -16.41 -14.61
N LEU A 76 -1.86 -17.23 -14.31
CA LEU A 76 -1.68 -17.83 -13.00
C LEU A 76 -1.17 -16.79 -11.99
N GLU A 77 -0.13 -16.05 -12.34
CA GLU A 77 0.44 -14.94 -11.56
C GLU A 77 -0.65 -13.89 -11.33
N ARG A 78 -1.37 -13.47 -12.38
CA ARG A 78 -2.47 -12.51 -12.25
C ARG A 78 -3.57 -13.01 -11.31
N ARG A 79 -3.92 -14.29 -11.35
CA ARG A 79 -4.92 -14.88 -10.44
C ARG A 79 -4.46 -14.89 -8.99
N ILE A 80 -3.18 -15.21 -8.74
CA ILE A 80 -2.58 -15.15 -7.40
C ILE A 80 -2.60 -13.72 -6.87
N GLU A 81 -2.14 -12.77 -7.67
CA GLU A 81 -2.06 -11.34 -7.31
C GLU A 81 -3.44 -10.73 -7.02
N LEU A 82 -4.41 -10.94 -7.92
CA LEU A 82 -5.79 -10.47 -7.71
C LEU A 82 -6.46 -11.14 -6.52
N GLY A 83 -6.23 -12.45 -6.33
CA GLY A 83 -6.72 -13.17 -5.16
C GLY A 83 -6.16 -12.61 -3.86
N ALA A 84 -4.86 -12.33 -3.80
CA ALA A 84 -4.22 -11.72 -2.64
C ALA A 84 -4.73 -10.32 -2.37
N LEU A 85 -4.89 -9.49 -3.40
CA LEU A 85 -5.46 -8.14 -3.28
C LEU A 85 -6.90 -8.18 -2.76
N ALA A 86 -7.75 -9.05 -3.33
CA ALA A 86 -9.15 -9.15 -2.95
C ALA A 86 -9.33 -9.62 -1.50
N TRP A 87 -8.62 -10.67 -1.09
CA TRP A 87 -8.65 -11.15 0.29
C TRP A 87 -8.11 -10.10 1.26
N SER A 88 -7.02 -9.44 0.92
CA SER A 88 -6.46 -8.40 1.79
C SER A 88 -7.40 -7.20 1.96
N ALA A 89 -8.00 -6.73 0.86
CA ALA A 89 -9.00 -5.68 0.90
C ALA A 89 -10.21 -6.09 1.74
N GLY A 90 -10.69 -7.34 1.58
CA GLY A 90 -11.79 -7.89 2.38
C GLY A 90 -11.47 -7.96 3.87
N ILE A 91 -10.29 -8.48 4.23
CA ILE A 91 -9.82 -8.54 5.63
C ILE A 91 -9.71 -7.11 6.21
N THR A 92 -9.17 -6.18 5.43
CA THR A 92 -9.04 -4.78 5.85
C THR A 92 -10.41 -4.12 6.08
N MET A 93 -11.37 -4.36 5.18
CA MET A 93 -12.73 -3.85 5.30
C MET A 93 -13.45 -4.42 6.53
N LEU A 94 -13.32 -5.72 6.78
CA LEU A 94 -13.88 -6.36 7.97
C LEU A 94 -13.22 -5.83 9.25
N GLY A 95 -11.89 -5.62 9.23
CA GLY A 95 -11.16 -5.02 10.33
C GLY A 95 -11.60 -3.59 10.62
N LEU A 96 -11.82 -2.77 9.57
CA LEU A 96 -12.39 -1.43 9.69
C LEU A 96 -13.78 -1.47 10.33
N LEU A 97 -14.66 -2.34 9.85
CA LEU A 97 -16.03 -2.47 10.37
C LEU A 97 -16.04 -2.90 11.83
N ALA A 98 -15.24 -3.91 12.19
CA ALA A 98 -15.10 -4.37 13.56
C ALA A 98 -14.52 -3.27 14.46
N GLY A 99 -13.46 -2.59 14.01
CA GLY A 99 -12.85 -1.48 14.74
C GLY A 99 -13.84 -0.34 15.00
N LEU A 100 -14.66 0.00 14.01
CA LEU A 100 -15.72 1.01 14.16
C LEU A 100 -16.71 0.63 15.26
N PHE A 101 -17.24 -0.59 15.25
CA PHE A 101 -18.19 -1.04 16.27
C PHE A 101 -17.57 -1.17 17.67
N LEU A 102 -16.29 -1.56 17.77
CA LEU A 102 -15.60 -1.62 19.05
C LEU A 102 -15.36 -0.23 19.66
N LEU A 103 -15.04 0.77 18.82
CA LEU A 103 -14.92 2.16 19.24
C LEU A 103 -16.29 2.73 19.67
N ASP A 104 -17.35 2.46 18.89
CA ASP A 104 -18.72 2.90 19.19
C ASP A 104 -19.25 2.29 20.50
N ALA A 105 -18.95 1.02 20.76
CA ALA A 105 -19.30 0.35 22.01
C ALA A 105 -18.44 0.79 23.23
N GLY A 106 -17.46 1.67 23.04
CA GLY A 106 -16.53 2.09 24.11
C GLY A 106 -15.60 0.98 24.61
N LEU A 107 -15.46 -0.12 23.85
CA LEU A 107 -14.60 -1.26 24.19
C LEU A 107 -13.14 -1.02 23.78
N LEU A 108 -12.90 -0.01 22.95
CA LEU A 108 -11.60 0.35 22.42
C LEU A 108 -11.42 1.86 22.52
N GLU A 109 -10.24 2.30 22.97
CA GLU A 109 -9.84 3.70 22.92
C GLU A 109 -8.49 3.78 22.20
N LEU A 110 -8.54 4.03 20.89
CA LEU A 110 -7.34 4.17 20.07
C LEU A 110 -7.24 5.58 19.47
N PRO A 111 -6.04 6.20 19.50
CA PRO A 111 -5.79 7.41 18.75
C PRO A 111 -6.05 7.17 17.25
N ALA A 112 -6.76 8.08 16.58
CA ALA A 112 -7.14 7.94 15.17
C ALA A 112 -5.94 7.61 14.25
N LYS A 113 -4.78 8.22 14.51
CA LYS A 113 -3.54 7.95 13.77
C LYS A 113 -3.11 6.48 13.87
N GLN A 114 -3.22 5.87 15.06
CA GLN A 114 -2.85 4.47 15.28
C GLN A 114 -3.87 3.54 14.63
N ALA A 115 -5.16 3.85 14.73
CA ALA A 115 -6.21 3.08 14.06
C ALA A 115 -6.01 3.06 12.53
N LEU A 116 -5.77 4.21 11.91
CA LEU A 116 -5.51 4.31 10.47
C LEU A 116 -4.20 3.60 10.05
N ALA A 117 -3.15 3.70 10.86
CA ALA A 117 -1.91 2.95 10.63
C ALA A 117 -2.13 1.44 10.69
N GLY A 118 -2.95 0.97 11.64
CA GLY A 118 -3.34 -0.44 11.76
C GLY A 118 -4.04 -0.97 10.51
N LEU A 119 -4.92 -0.18 9.89
CA LEU A 119 -5.56 -0.54 8.61
C LEU A 119 -4.53 -0.69 7.48
N GLY A 120 -3.53 0.18 7.43
CA GLY A 120 -2.42 0.06 6.48
C GLY A 120 -1.64 -1.24 6.67
N VAL A 121 -1.33 -1.59 7.93
CA VAL A 121 -0.66 -2.86 8.27
C VAL A 121 -1.51 -4.06 7.87
N LEU A 122 -2.82 -4.00 8.13
CA LEU A 122 -3.75 -5.06 7.78
C LEU A 122 -3.83 -5.28 6.27
N LEU A 123 -3.83 -4.20 5.48
CA LEU A 123 -3.86 -4.25 4.02
C LEU A 123 -2.54 -4.77 3.43
N PHE A 124 -1.40 -4.20 3.78
CA PHE A 124 -0.13 -4.61 3.18
C PHE A 124 0.37 -5.94 3.73
N GLY A 125 0.20 -6.17 5.03
CA GLY A 125 0.54 -7.42 5.69
C GLY A 125 -0.37 -8.57 5.26
N GLY A 126 -1.69 -8.33 5.19
CA GLY A 126 -2.67 -9.28 4.68
C GLY A 126 -2.38 -9.66 3.22
N TYR A 127 -2.04 -8.68 2.39
CA TYR A 127 -1.66 -8.92 1.00
C TYR A 127 -0.41 -9.80 0.91
N ALA A 128 0.66 -9.46 1.63
CA ALA A 128 1.90 -10.24 1.61
C ALA A 128 1.69 -11.69 2.09
N LEU A 129 0.90 -11.87 3.16
CA LEU A 129 0.59 -13.18 3.71
C LEU A 129 -0.27 -14.02 2.77
N VAL A 130 -1.38 -13.46 2.26
CA VAL A 130 -2.26 -14.18 1.34
C VAL A 130 -1.52 -14.51 0.04
N ARG A 131 -0.73 -13.57 -0.50
CA ARG A 131 0.10 -13.81 -1.69
C ARG A 131 1.06 -14.97 -1.47
N ALA A 132 1.76 -15.01 -0.33
CA ALA A 132 2.68 -16.09 -0.01
C ALA A 132 1.96 -17.45 0.10
N VAL A 133 0.77 -17.49 0.72
CA VAL A 133 -0.05 -18.72 0.83
C VAL A 133 -0.53 -19.20 -0.53
N LEU A 134 -1.07 -18.29 -1.36
CA LEU A 134 -1.56 -18.64 -2.70
C LEU A 134 -0.41 -19.09 -3.60
N HIS A 135 0.73 -18.41 -3.55
CA HIS A 135 1.89 -18.79 -4.33
C HIS A 135 2.38 -20.19 -3.96
N ARG A 136 2.47 -20.54 -2.66
CA ARG A 136 2.83 -21.90 -2.21
C ARG A 136 1.84 -22.99 -2.62
N ARG A 137 0.57 -22.63 -2.86
CA ARG A 137 -0.49 -23.59 -3.22
C ARG A 137 -0.54 -23.89 -4.72
N TYR A 138 -0.09 -22.94 -5.55
CA TYR A 138 -0.23 -23.01 -7.00
C TYR A 138 1.10 -23.05 -7.76
N ALA A 139 2.23 -22.83 -7.10
CA ALA A 139 3.58 -23.09 -7.62
C ALA A 139 4.02 -24.52 -7.32
#